data_AF-A0A6B9Y9P2-F1
#
_entry.id   AF-A0A6B9Y9P2-F1
#
_cell.length_a   1.000
_cell.length_b   1.000
_cell.length_c   1.000
_cell.angle_alpha   90.00
_cell.angle_beta   90.00
_cell.angle_gamma   90.00
#
_symmetry.space_group_name_H-M   'P 1'
#
loop_
_entity.id
_entity.type
_entity.pdbx_description
1 polymer ?
#
loop_
_entity_poly.entity_id
_entity_poly.type
_entity_poly.pdbx_seq_one_letter_code
_entity_poly.pdbx_strand_id
1 'polypeptide(L)' 'MEEEEKRVSKLYRRILTSDETQGLITFQRLDRNTQEKVKRKMVQNGSNSAYKVLRRINNLQEID' A
#
# COMPACT_ATOMS: atom_id res chain seq x y z
N MET A 1 -6.59 4.00 18.52
CA MET A 1 -6.58 4.85 17.30
C MET A 1 -5.14 5.14 16.86
N GLU A 2 -4.28 5.64 17.77
CA GLU A 2 -2.89 6.01 17.45
C GLU A 2 -1.98 4.82 17.07
N GLU A 3 -2.10 3.68 17.75
CA GLU A 3 -1.29 2.48 17.48
C GLU A 3 -1.57 1.88 16.09
N GLU A 4 -2.85 1.88 15.69
CA GLU A 4 -3.25 1.40 14.39
C GLU A 4 -2.71 2.30 13.27
N GLU A 5 -2.76 3.62 13.46
CA GLU A 5 -2.20 4.56 12.50
C GLU A 5 -0.67 4.44 12.38
N LYS A 6 0.03 4.20 13.50
CA LYS A 6 1.46 3.88 13.51
C LYS A 6 1.75 2.59 12.74
N ARG A 7 0.93 1.55 12.93
CA ARG A 7 1.05 0.27 12.20
C ARG A 7 0.84 0.46 10.70
N VAL A 8 -0.22 1.14 10.29
CA VAL A 8 -0.51 1.44 8.86
C VAL A 8 0.64 2.23 8.25
N SER A 9 1.15 3.24 8.96
CA SER A 9 2.29 4.05 8.49
C SER A 9 3.56 3.23 8.30
N LYS A 10 3.81 2.24 9.17
CA LYS A 10 4.96 1.31 9.03
C LYS A 10 4.79 0.39 7.81
N LEU A 11 3.59 -0.14 7.59
CA LEU A 11 3.27 -0.97 6.42
C LEU A 11 3.42 -0.18 5.11
N TYR A 12 2.84 1.02 5.07
CA TYR A 12 2.98 1.96 3.96
C TYR A 12 4.44 2.20 3.58
N ARG A 13 5.29 2.56 4.57
CA ARG A 13 6.72 2.79 4.32
C ARG A 13 7.41 1.54 3.81
N ARG A 14 7.16 0.38 4.44
CA ARG A 14 7.75 -0.89 4.01
C ARG A 14 7.43 -1.20 2.55
N ILE A 15 6.17 -1.06 2.15
CA ILE A 15 5.72 -1.32 0.77
C ILE A 15 6.42 -0.36 -0.21
N LEU A 16 6.59 0.91 0.16
CA LEU A 16 7.24 1.90 -0.70
C LEU A 16 8.75 1.73 -0.85
N THR A 17 9.42 1.27 0.20
CA THR A 17 10.89 1.18 0.23
C THR A 17 11.41 -0.20 -0.17
N SER A 18 10.55 -1.22 -0.22
CA SER A 18 10.89 -2.54 -0.76
C SER A 18 11.06 -2.48 -2.27
N ASP A 19 11.72 -3.50 -2.85
CA ASP A 19 11.63 -3.70 -4.28
C ASP A 19 10.17 -3.90 -4.70
N GLU A 20 9.93 -3.62 -5.98
CA GLU A 20 8.61 -3.57 -6.56
C GLU A 20 7.78 -4.85 -6.34
N THR A 21 8.41 -6.01 -6.52
CA THR A 21 7.75 -7.31 -6.37
C THR A 21 7.45 -7.61 -4.91
N GLN A 22 8.42 -7.39 -4.00
CA GLN A 22 8.18 -7.60 -2.58
C GLN A 22 7.14 -6.65 -1.99
N GLY A 23 7.15 -5.38 -2.42
CA GLY A 23 6.16 -4.39 -1.99
C GLY A 23 4.74 -4.82 -2.37
N LEU A 24 4.57 -5.31 -3.60
CA LEU A 24 3.29 -5.83 -4.08
C LEU A 24 2.84 -7.08 -3.31
N ILE A 25 3.70 -8.09 -3.16
CA ILE A 25 3.38 -9.31 -2.41
C ILE A 25 3.02 -8.97 -0.96
N THR A 26 3.78 -8.05 -0.34
CA THR A 26 3.51 -7.59 1.02
C THR A 26 2.12 -6.98 1.11
N PHE A 27 1.73 -6.13 0.15
CA PHE A 27 0.40 -5.52 0.12
C PHE A 27 -0.71 -6.56 -0.07
N GLN A 28 -0.57 -7.50 -1.01
CA GLN A 28 -1.57 -8.52 -1.30
C GLN A 28 -1.84 -9.47 -0.12
N ARG A 29 -0.81 -9.74 0.71
CA ARG A 29 -0.95 -10.58 1.91
C ARG A 29 -1.69 -9.92 3.08
N LEU A 30 -1.93 -8.60 3.00
CA LEU A 30 -2.72 -7.90 4.01
C LEU A 30 -4.21 -8.22 3.85
N ASP A 31 -4.95 -8.20 4.96
CA ASP A 31 -6.41 -8.26 4.91
C ASP A 31 -6.99 -7.03 4.20
N ARG A 32 -8.21 -7.16 3.66
CA ARG A 32 -8.86 -6.10 2.86
C ARG A 32 -8.97 -4.77 3.60
N ASN A 33 -9.27 -4.79 4.90
CA ASN A 33 -9.40 -3.56 5.70
C ASN A 33 -8.04 -2.85 5.82
N THR A 34 -6.98 -3.60 6.12
CA THR A 34 -5.63 -3.04 6.18
C THR A 34 -5.16 -2.55 4.81
N GLN A 35 -5.44 -3.28 3.73
CA GLN A 35 -5.15 -2.83 2.36
C GLN A 35 -5.78 -1.47 2.07
N GLU A 36 -7.05 -1.27 2.43
CA GLU A 36 -7.73 -0.01 2.18
C GLU A 36 -7.17 1.14 3.01
N LYS A 37 -6.80 0.90 4.26
CA LYS A 37 -6.11 1.89 5.10
C LYS A 37 -4.75 2.29 4.51
N VAL A 38 -3.99 1.32 4.00
CA VAL A 38 -2.71 1.58 3.33
C VAL A 38 -2.93 2.36 2.02
N LYS A 39 -3.93 1.99 1.21
CA LYS A 39 -4.31 2.73 -0.02
C LYS A 39 -4.64 4.19 0.31
N ARG A 40 -5.48 4.42 1.33
CA ARG A 40 -5.81 5.78 1.79
C ARG A 40 -4.58 6.55 2.23
N LYS A 41 -3.65 5.93 2.97
CA LYS A 41 -2.39 6.56 3.40
C LYS A 41 -1.46 6.89 2.20
N MET A 42 -1.43 6.04 1.19
CA MET A 42 -0.71 6.29 -0.07
C MET A 42 -1.27 7.51 -0.80
N VAL A 43 -2.60 7.61 -0.93
CA VAL A 43 -3.28 8.76 -1.54
C VAL A 43 -3.03 10.04 -0.73
N GLN A 44 -3.15 9.99 0.60
CA GLN A 44 -2.92 11.15 1.48
C GLN A 44 -1.48 11.71 1.38
N ASN A 45 -0.47 10.83 1.23
CA ASN A 45 0.91 11.28 1.09
C ASN A 45 1.24 11.79 -0.32
N GLY A 46 0.51 11.35 -1.35
CA GLY A 46 0.62 11.89 -2.71
C GLY A 46 2.01 11.80 -3.36
N SER A 47 2.89 10.92 -2.87
CA SER A 47 4.24 10.81 -3.43
C SER A 47 4.23 10.07 -4.78
N ASN A 48 5.15 10.40 -5.68
CA ASN A 48 5.30 9.72 -6.98
C ASN A 48 5.43 8.20 -6.83
N SER A 49 6.17 7.75 -5.81
CA SER A 49 6.32 6.32 -5.52
C SER A 49 5.01 5.67 -5.07
N ALA A 50 4.17 6.39 -4.30
CA ALA A 50 2.86 5.90 -3.87
C ALA A 50 1.91 5.75 -5.06
N TYR A 51 1.90 6.71 -5.99
CA TYR A 51 1.08 6.62 -7.20
C TYR A 51 1.50 5.48 -8.13
N LYS A 52 2.81 5.22 -8.26
CA LYS A 52 3.31 4.06 -9.04
C LYS A 52 2.79 2.74 -8.47
N VAL A 53 2.85 2.58 -7.15
CA VAL A 53 2.34 1.37 -6.46
C VAL A 53 0.82 1.24 -6.63
N LEU A 54 0.06 2.33 -6.43
CA LEU A 54 -1.40 2.33 -6.58
C LEU A 54 -1.84 1.96 -8.00
N ARG A 55 -1.19 2.50 -9.04
CA ARG A 55 -1.51 2.19 -10.44
C ARG A 55 -1.32 0.70 -10.73
N ARG A 56 -0.26 0.09 -10.22
CA ARG A 56 0.01 -1.35 -10.38
C ARG A 56 -1.02 -2.21 -9.67
N ILE A 57 -1.39 -1.83 -8.45
CA ILE A 57 -2.45 -2.52 -7.71
C ILE A 57 -3.75 -2.46 -8.51
N ASN A 58 -4.12 -1.31 -9.05
CA ASN A 58 -5.35 -1.16 -9.84
C ASN A 58 -5.31 -1.98 -11.14
N ASN A 59 -4.20 -1.95 -11.89
CA ASN A 59 -4.05 -2.75 -13.11
C ASN A 59 -4.19 -4.25 -12.85
N LEU A 60 -3.81 -4.75 -11.67
CA LEU A 60 -4.00 -6.17 -11.31
C LEU A 60 -5.47 -6.49 -10.99
N GLN A 61 -6.22 -5.53 -10.44
CA GLN A 61 -7.64 -5.72 -10.15
C GLN A 61 -8.52 -5.65 -11.42
N GLU A 62 -8.00 -5.14 -12.53
CA GLU A 62 -8.70 -5.12 -13.83
C GLU A 62 -8.51 -6.43 -14.62
N ILE A 63 -7.59 -7.31 -14.18
CA ILE A 63 -7.26 -8.58 -14.86
C ILE A 63 -7.97 -9.78 -14.21
N ASP A 64 -8.48 -9.64 -12.98
CA ASP A 64 -9.34 -10.61 -12.27
C ASP A 64 -10.84 -10.31 -12.49
#